data_AF-A0A735G2Q9-F1
#
_entry.id   AF-A0A735G2Q9-F1
#
_cell.length_a   1.000
_cell.length_b   1.000
_cell.length_c   1.000
_cell.angle_alpha   90.00
_cell.angle_beta   90.00
_cell.angle_gamma   90.00
#
_symmetry.space_group_name_H-M   'P 1'
#
loop_
_entity.id
_entity.type
_entity.pdbx_description
1 polymer ?
#
loop_
_entity_poly.entity_id
_entity_poly.type
_entity_poly.pdbx_seq_one_letter_code
_entity_poly.pdbx_strand_id
1 'polypeptide(L)'
;SGSIVNRPTFFAFARGAAVMGEAGPEAILPLRRGANGKLGVVAAGSGGMTMFAPQYHIAITNTGPDLGAQAMKAVYDMGKKAASDYLQQQGRDGGRLSGAYR
;
A
#
# COMPACT_ATOMS: atom_id res chain seq x y z
N SER A 1 -1.49 -30.81 2.36
CA SER A 1 -2.94 -30.54 2.38
C SER A 1 -3.21 -29.32 1.52
N GLY A 2 -4.11 -29.41 0.54
CA GLY A 2 -4.54 -28.25 -0.26
C GLY A 2 -5.84 -27.70 0.32
N SER A 3 -5.76 -26.62 1.09
CA SER A 3 -6.94 -25.91 1.60
C SER A 3 -7.38 -24.85 0.61
N ILE A 4 -8.68 -24.80 0.31
CA ILE A 4 -9.34 -23.73 -0.48
C ILE A 4 -9.52 -22.50 0.41
N VAL A 5 -9.33 -21.29 -0.13
CA VAL A 5 -9.18 -20.05 0.65
C VAL A 5 -10.18 -18.98 0.17
N ASN A 6 -11.46 -19.23 0.42
CA ASN A 6 -12.62 -18.48 -0.10
C ASN A 6 -12.84 -17.07 0.48
N ARG A 7 -11.90 -16.54 1.24
CA ARG A 7 -11.93 -15.19 1.82
C ARG A 7 -10.50 -14.69 2.08
N PRO A 8 -10.26 -13.37 2.12
CA PRO A 8 -8.95 -12.82 2.42
C PRO A 8 -8.37 -13.45 3.69
N THR A 9 -7.27 -14.17 3.53
CA THR A 9 -6.62 -14.97 4.57
C THR A 9 -5.15 -14.58 4.61
N PHE A 10 -4.70 -14.14 5.78
CA PHE A 10 -3.32 -13.73 5.97
C PHE A 10 -2.40 -14.95 6.12
N PHE A 11 -1.19 -14.86 5.57
CA PHE A 11 -0.12 -15.81 5.85
C PHE A 11 1.20 -15.08 6.08
N ALA A 12 2.01 -15.60 7.00
CA ALA A 12 3.30 -15.05 7.37
C ALA A 12 4.45 -15.83 6.72
N PHE A 13 5.54 -15.13 6.38
CA PHE A 13 6.81 -15.70 5.93
C PHE A 13 7.98 -14.97 6.61
N ALA A 14 9.20 -15.49 6.48
CA ALA A 14 10.36 -15.11 7.29
C ALA A 14 10.65 -13.59 7.41
N ARG A 15 10.16 -12.76 6.46
CA ARG A 15 10.34 -11.31 6.44
C ARG A 15 9.09 -10.52 6.00
N GLY A 16 7.89 -11.02 6.27
CA GLY A 16 6.67 -10.29 5.92
C GLY A 16 5.37 -11.07 6.06
N ALA A 17 4.27 -10.40 5.77
CA ALA A 17 2.94 -11.00 5.68
C ALA A 17 2.34 -10.67 4.32
N ALA A 18 1.63 -11.64 3.75
CA ALA A 18 0.87 -11.46 2.52
C ALA A 18 -0.56 -11.94 2.74
N VAL A 19 -1.46 -11.52 1.85
CA VAL A 19 -2.86 -11.91 1.84
C VAL A 19 -3.05 -12.90 0.71
N MET A 20 -3.54 -14.09 1.04
CA MET A 20 -4.07 -15.05 0.09
C MET A 20 -5.58 -14.81 -0.02
N GLY A 21 -6.09 -14.79 -1.23
CA GLY A 21 -7.52 -14.69 -1.50
C GLY A 21 -7.76 -15.09 -2.93
N GLU A 22 -8.89 -15.73 -3.18
CA GLU A 22 -9.31 -16.10 -4.53
C GLU A 22 -9.60 -14.80 -5.29
N ALA A 23 -9.22 -14.74 -6.56
CA ALA A 23 -9.27 -13.52 -7.37
C ALA A 23 -10.72 -13.16 -7.78
N GLY A 24 -11.56 -12.85 -6.79
CA GLY A 24 -12.95 -12.45 -6.96
C GLY A 24 -13.91 -13.60 -7.31
N PRO A 25 -15.19 -13.28 -7.57
CA PRO A 25 -16.18 -14.25 -8.01
C PRO A 25 -15.74 -14.95 -9.30
N GLU A 26 -15.71 -16.29 -9.31
CA GLU A 26 -15.49 -17.06 -10.53
C GLU A 26 -16.63 -16.81 -11.52
N ALA A 27 -16.28 -16.41 -12.75
CA ALA A 27 -17.30 -16.23 -13.78
C ALA A 27 -17.90 -17.60 -14.17
N ILE A 28 -19.22 -17.74 -14.08
CA ILE A 28 -19.93 -18.88 -14.67
C ILE A 28 -19.96 -18.69 -16.19
N LEU A 29 -19.09 -19.39 -16.89
CA LEU A 29 -18.99 -19.34 -18.36
C LEU A 29 -19.79 -20.49 -18.97
N PRO A 30 -20.75 -20.22 -19.88
CA PRO A 30 -21.49 -21.30 -20.53
C PRO A 30 -20.55 -22.12 -21.42
N LEU A 31 -20.43 -23.41 -21.12
CA LEU A 31 -19.70 -24.35 -21.96
C LEU A 31 -20.59 -24.82 -23.12
N ARG A 32 -20.02 -24.84 -24.33
CA ARG A 32 -20.66 -25.45 -25.49
C ARG A 32 -19.83 -26.61 -26.00
N ARG A 33 -20.52 -27.67 -26.43
CA ARG A 33 -19.88 -28.78 -27.14
C ARG A 33 -19.53 -28.36 -28.56
N GLY A 34 -18.26 -28.48 -28.92
CA GLY A 34 -17.78 -28.25 -30.28
C GLY A 34 -18.07 -29.44 -31.20
N ALA A 35 -17.89 -29.24 -32.51
CA ALA A 35 -18.04 -30.31 -33.52
C ALA A 35 -17.05 -31.48 -33.31
N ASN A 36 -15.94 -31.22 -32.61
CA ASN A 36 -14.96 -32.24 -32.20
C ASN A 36 -15.32 -32.94 -30.87
N GLY A 37 -16.53 -32.73 -30.33
CA GLY A 37 -17.04 -33.37 -29.13
C GLY A 37 -16.51 -32.80 -27.81
N LYS A 38 -15.55 -31.87 -27.82
CA LYS A 38 -14.97 -31.26 -26.61
C LYS A 38 -15.84 -30.10 -26.09
N LEU A 39 -15.84 -29.90 -24.78
CA LEU A 39 -16.45 -28.73 -24.14
C LEU A 39 -15.45 -27.57 -24.11
N GLY A 40 -15.91 -26.37 -24.43
CA GLY A 40 -15.12 -25.15 -24.35
C GLY A 40 -15.99 -23.92 -24.13
N VAL A 41 -15.36 -22.83 -23.68
CA VAL A 41 -16.02 -21.52 -23.56
C VAL A 41 -16.17 -20.93 -24.95
N VAL A 42 -17.39 -20.57 -25.32
CA VAL A 42 -17.68 -19.82 -26.56
C VAL A 42 -17.97 -18.38 -26.20
N ALA A 43 -17.24 -17.44 -26.81
CA ALA A 43 -17.58 -16.03 -26.73
C ALA A 43 -18.95 -15.83 -27.40
N ALA A 44 -19.93 -15.31 -26.66
CA ALA A 44 -21.21 -14.92 -27.24
C ALA A 44 -20.95 -13.82 -28.29
N GLY A 45 -21.27 -14.11 -29.55
CA GLY A 45 -21.03 -13.21 -30.67
C GLY A 45 -22.02 -12.04 -30.70
N SER A 46 -21.47 -10.86 -31.01
CA SER A 46 -22.09 -9.59 -31.42
C SER A 46 -22.85 -8.78 -30.36
N GLY A 47 -22.25 -7.65 -29.95
CA GLY A 47 -23.00 -6.51 -29.40
C GLY A 47 -22.40 -5.79 -28.20
N GLY A 48 -21.44 -6.38 -27.48
CA GLY A 48 -20.88 -5.71 -26.31
C GLY A 48 -19.58 -6.35 -25.86
N MET A 49 -18.51 -5.56 -25.85
CA MET A 49 -17.27 -5.93 -25.16
C MET A 49 -17.62 -6.10 -23.68
N THR A 50 -17.66 -7.35 -23.18
CA THR A 50 -17.76 -7.60 -21.74
C THR A 50 -16.41 -7.20 -21.12
N MET A 51 -16.29 -5.93 -20.76
CA MET A 51 -15.10 -5.39 -20.12
C MET A 51 -15.02 -5.96 -18.70
N PHE A 52 -14.22 -7.01 -18.53
CA PHE A 52 -13.82 -7.48 -17.21
C PHE A 52 -12.75 -6.54 -16.66
N ALA A 53 -13.16 -5.57 -15.85
CA ALA A 53 -12.25 -4.75 -15.07
C ALA A 53 -12.10 -5.39 -13.67
N PRO A 54 -10.93 -5.96 -13.33
CA PRO A 54 -10.71 -6.48 -11.98
C PRO A 54 -10.81 -5.34 -10.96
N GLN A 55 -11.70 -5.47 -9.98
CA GLN A 55 -11.75 -4.57 -8.82
C GLN A 55 -10.81 -5.08 -7.73
N TYR A 56 -9.74 -4.33 -7.46
CA TYR A 56 -8.83 -4.60 -6.35
C TYR A 56 -9.26 -3.79 -5.13
N HIS A 57 -9.73 -4.47 -4.08
CA HIS A 57 -10.01 -3.84 -2.78
C HIS A 57 -8.76 -3.92 -1.89
N ILE A 58 -7.98 -2.84 -1.84
CA ILE A 58 -6.82 -2.72 -0.95
C ILE A 58 -7.22 -1.84 0.25
N ALA A 59 -7.40 -2.46 1.41
CA ALA A 59 -7.62 -1.77 2.67
C ALA A 59 -6.28 -1.58 3.40
N ILE A 60 -5.78 -0.36 3.49
CA ILE A 60 -4.58 -0.02 4.27
C ILE A 60 -5.04 0.42 5.66
N THR A 61 -4.74 -0.39 6.68
CA THR A 61 -4.98 -0.04 8.08
C THR A 61 -3.64 0.29 8.73
N ASN A 62 -3.48 1.52 9.21
CA ASN A 62 -2.31 1.89 10.00
C ASN A 62 -2.54 1.45 11.46
N THR A 63 -1.90 0.35 11.86
CA THR A 63 -1.93 -0.17 13.24
C THR A 63 -0.77 0.36 14.10
N GLY A 64 0.00 1.33 13.58
CA GLY A 64 1.00 2.01 14.39
C GLY A 64 0.34 2.78 15.53
N PRO A 65 1.06 3.01 16.65
CA PRO A 65 0.56 3.90 17.69
C PRO A 65 0.28 5.27 17.05
N ASP A 66 -0.86 5.87 17.40
CA ASP A 66 -1.12 7.28 17.09
C ASP A 66 0.11 8.08 17.51
N LEU A 67 0.49 9.06 16.68
CA LEU A 67 1.58 9.98 17.00
C LEU A 67 1.20 10.76 18.26
N GLY A 68 1.50 10.16 19.41
CA GLY A 68 1.10 10.64 20.72
C GLY A 68 1.85 11.90 21.09
N ALA A 69 1.47 12.49 22.22
CA ALA A 69 2.09 13.71 22.72
C ALA A 69 3.63 13.61 22.81
N GLN A 70 4.19 12.42 23.06
CA GLN A 70 5.64 12.19 23.08
C GLN A 70 6.29 12.36 21.70
N ALA A 71 5.66 11.86 20.63
CA ALA A 71 6.17 12.01 19.27
C ALA A 71 6.15 13.48 18.84
N MET A 72 5.06 14.18 19.15
CA MET A 72 4.94 15.61 18.89
C MET A 72 5.95 16.44 19.69
N LYS A 73 6.22 16.05 20.94
CA LYS A 73 7.26 16.68 21.75
C LYS A 73 8.66 16.44 21.17
N ALA A 74 8.96 15.22 20.72
CA ALA A 74 10.25 14.89 20.11
C ALA A 74 10.50 15.72 18.84
N VAL A 75 9.47 15.89 17.99
CA VAL A 75 9.55 16.75 16.80
C VAL A 75 9.79 18.21 17.18
N TYR A 76 9.08 18.71 18.20
CA TYR A 76 9.25 20.08 18.67
C TYR A 76 10.64 20.34 19.27
N ASP A 77 11.13 19.43 20.10
CA ASP A 77 12.46 19.51 20.70
C ASP A 77 13.55 19.45 19.62
N MET A 78 13.37 18.59 18.61
CA MET A 78 14.27 18.52 17.46
C MET A 78 14.26 19.80 16.63
N GLY A 79 13.09 20.40 16.38
CA GLY A 79 12.98 21.69 15.69
C GLY A 79 13.69 22.82 16.44
N LYS A 80 13.53 22.87 17.77
CA LYS A 80 14.26 23.82 18.62
C LYS A 80 15.77 23.63 18.54
N LYS A 81 16.24 22.38 18.61
CA LYS A 81 17.66 22.05 18.52
C LYS A 81 18.24 22.41 17.16
N ALA A 82 17.55 22.06 16.07
CA ALA A 82 17.98 22.42 14.72
C ALA A 82 18.06 23.94 14.53
N ALA A 83 17.09 24.69 15.04
CA ALA A 83 17.10 26.15 15.01
C ALA A 83 18.26 26.74 15.82
N SER A 84 18.53 26.22 17.03
CA SER A 84 19.67 26.68 17.84
C SER A 84 21.00 26.36 17.19
N ASP A 85 21.14 25.16 16.62
CA ASP A 85 22.36 24.72 15.96
C ASP A 85 22.63 25.57 14.71
N TYR A 86 21.57 25.93 13.96
CA TYR A 86 21.66 26.84 12.82
C TYR A 86 22.05 28.27 13.23
N LEU A 87 21.48 28.80 14.32
CA LEU A 87 21.86 30.11 14.85
C LEU A 87 23.30 30.13 15.37
N GLN A 88 23.74 29.08 16.06
CA GLN A 88 25.12 28.94 16.53
C GLN A 88 26.09 28.82 15.36
N GLN A 89 25.74 28.08 14.31
CA GLN A 89 26.56 28.00 13.09
C GLN A 89 26.66 29.36 12.40
N GLN A 90 25.59 30.16 12.38
CA GLN A 90 25.63 31.49 11.80
C GLN A 90 26.34 32.54 12.66
N GLY A 91 26.41 32.34 13.98
CA GLY A 91 27.19 33.17 14.91
C GLY A 91 28.67 32.80 15.00
N ARG A 92 29.09 31.68 14.38
CA ARG A 92 30.51 31.35 14.18
C ARG A 92 31.12 32.27 13.11
N ASP A 93 32.42 32.50 13.25
CA ASP A 93 33.17 33.45 12.43
C ASP A 93 33.06 33.07 10.94
N GLY A 94 32.51 34.00 10.13
CA GLY A 94 32.20 33.80 8.71
C GLY A 94 30.72 33.50 8.37
N GLY A 95 29.81 33.41 9.35
CA GLY A 95 28.37 33.24 9.15
C GLY A 95 27.58 34.55 8.97
N ARG A 96 26.34 34.47 8.44
CA ARG A 96 25.48 35.65 8.15
C ARG A 96 25.10 36.47 9.39
N LEU A 97 25.25 35.93 10.61
CA LEU A 97 24.96 36.59 11.88
C LEU A 97 26.24 36.98 12.66
N SER A 98 27.43 36.69 12.11
CA SER A 98 28.74 36.90 12.75
C SER A 98 29.08 38.36 13.05
N GLY A 99 28.37 39.33 12.45
CA GLY A 99 28.59 40.77 12.62
C GLY A 99 27.62 41.49 13.56
N ALA A 100 26.63 40.78 14.13
CA ALA A 100 25.56 41.41 14.92
C ALA A 100 25.96 41.73 16.38
N TYR A 101 27.11 41.24 16.85
CA TYR A 101 27.66 41.47 18.19
C TYR A 101 29.02 42.19 18.11
N ARG A 102 29.03 43.39 17.53
CA ARG A 102 30.12 44.37 17.67
C ARG A 102 29.57 45.57 18.43
#